data_AF-A0A3A5VNY7-F1
#
_entry.id   AF-A0A3A5VNY7-F1
#
_cell.length_a   1.000
_cell.length_b   1.000
_cell.length_c   1.000
_cell.angle_alpha   90.00
_cell.angle_beta   90.00
_cell.angle_gamma   90.00
#
_symmetry.space_group_name_H-M   'P 1'
#
loop_
_entity.id
_entity.type
_entity.pdbx_description
1 polymer ?
#
loop_
_entity_poly.entity_id
_entity_poly.type
_entity_poly.pdbx_seq_one_letter_code
_entity_poly.pdbx_strand_id
1 'polypeptide(L)'
;MGITTDLAHHFLEAVDQAAIASAAWRGKGDKNAADDAAVEAMRRTFDNVPFDGRVAIGEGERDEAPMLYIGEELGSMVGVAGAPQIDIAVDPLECTNNCADNQPNSIAVLAAAPRGTLLHAPDCYMDKLAAGPALADHVSLDGGVAYNIEQAMHVLDCEAGDVRIVALDRERHNDLFKEIRTAGAQLHLLGDGDVSGAIWAAKDDGPFDMLMGIGAAPEGVISATAILGVGGVFEGRLVFRSDEEEARAETMVNDDLTRLWKAGDLCQSEDAVFAAAGVCDGYLPGVKIDGGFTTTFNELIDVSKKSVVRSEERRPV
;
A
#
# COMPACT_ATOMS: atom_id res chain seq x y z
N MET A 1 -11.07 14.63 -16.06
CA MET A 1 -9.85 13.93 -16.52
C MET A 1 -8.72 14.58 -15.75
N GLY A 2 -8.11 13.82 -14.86
CA GLY A 2 -7.17 14.34 -13.88
C GLY A 2 -5.73 14.21 -14.39
N ILE A 3 -4.89 15.17 -14.01
CA ILE A 3 -3.49 15.27 -14.45
C ILE A 3 -2.70 14.03 -14.03
N THR A 4 -2.98 13.49 -12.84
CA THR A 4 -2.34 12.27 -12.35
C THR A 4 -2.87 11.04 -13.10
N THR A 5 -4.19 10.93 -13.26
CA THR A 5 -4.80 9.77 -13.94
C THR A 5 -4.37 9.62 -15.40
N ASP A 6 -4.01 10.71 -16.08
CA ASP A 6 -3.47 10.67 -17.46
C ASP A 6 -2.08 9.99 -17.53
N LEU A 7 -1.35 9.96 -16.42
CA LEU A 7 -0.04 9.30 -16.27
C LEU A 7 -0.14 7.86 -15.74
N ALA A 8 -1.35 7.33 -15.49
CA ALA A 8 -1.56 6.03 -14.83
C ALA A 8 -0.81 4.85 -15.48
N HIS A 9 -0.71 4.85 -16.81
CA HIS A 9 0.01 3.83 -17.56
C HIS A 9 1.52 3.81 -17.27
N HIS A 10 2.13 4.97 -16.98
CA HIS A 10 3.54 5.04 -16.58
C HIS A 10 3.77 4.47 -15.18
N PHE A 11 2.81 4.67 -14.27
CA PHE A 11 2.90 4.10 -12.92
C PHE A 11 2.73 2.57 -12.95
N LEU A 12 1.83 2.06 -13.79
CA LEU A 12 1.72 0.63 -14.08
C LEU A 12 3.02 0.05 -14.66
N GLU A 13 3.64 0.76 -15.61
CA GLU A 13 4.94 0.34 -16.15
C GLU A 13 6.02 0.29 -15.07
N ALA A 14 6.05 1.28 -14.15
CA ALA A 14 7.02 1.33 -13.07
C ALA A 14 6.92 0.13 -12.12
N VAL A 15 5.71 -0.24 -11.69
CA VAL A 15 5.50 -1.42 -10.83
C VAL A 15 5.77 -2.73 -11.59
N ASP A 16 5.45 -2.80 -12.90
CA ASP A 16 5.76 -3.96 -13.73
C ASP A 16 7.28 -4.18 -13.85
N GLN A 17 8.05 -3.12 -14.12
CA GLN A 17 9.51 -3.23 -14.21
C GLN A 17 10.15 -3.61 -12.88
N ALA A 18 9.69 -3.02 -11.78
CA ALA A 18 10.12 -3.38 -10.42
C ALA A 18 9.83 -4.86 -10.13
N ALA A 19 8.60 -5.31 -10.42
CA ALA A 19 8.20 -6.68 -10.17
C ALA A 19 9.00 -7.69 -11.01
N ILE A 20 9.28 -7.38 -12.28
CA ILE A 20 10.14 -8.21 -13.15
C ILE A 20 11.55 -8.31 -12.58
N ALA A 21 12.13 -7.20 -12.13
CA ALA A 21 13.48 -7.17 -11.57
C ALA A 21 13.57 -8.01 -10.28
N SER A 22 12.65 -7.82 -9.34
CA SER A 22 12.61 -8.60 -8.09
C SER A 22 12.26 -10.06 -8.31
N ALA A 23 11.46 -10.39 -9.33
CA ALA A 23 11.10 -11.77 -9.65
C ALA A 23 12.32 -12.66 -9.98
N ALA A 24 13.42 -12.06 -10.44
CA ALA A 24 14.70 -12.74 -10.66
C ALA A 24 15.41 -13.14 -9.36
N TRP A 25 14.98 -12.60 -8.21
CA TRP A 25 15.55 -12.86 -6.88
C TRP A 25 14.69 -13.77 -6.00
N ARG A 26 13.51 -14.19 -6.49
CA ARG A 26 12.62 -15.09 -5.76
C ARG A 26 13.32 -16.37 -5.32
N GLY A 27 13.22 -16.69 -4.04
CA GLY A 27 13.76 -17.93 -3.46
C GLY A 27 15.29 -17.97 -3.35
N LYS A 28 15.99 -16.84 -3.55
CA LYS A 28 17.46 -16.77 -3.43
C LYS A 28 17.96 -16.49 -2.01
N GLY A 29 17.06 -16.19 -1.07
CA GLY A 29 17.40 -15.88 0.32
C GLY A 29 18.12 -14.54 0.51
N ASP A 30 18.09 -13.66 -0.49
CA ASP A 30 18.72 -12.34 -0.44
C ASP A 30 17.67 -11.25 -0.67
N LYS A 31 17.08 -10.79 0.45
CA LYS A 31 16.01 -9.79 0.42
C LYS A 31 16.50 -8.42 -0.01
N ASN A 32 17.73 -8.05 0.36
CA ASN A 32 18.28 -6.74 0.05
C ASN A 32 18.57 -6.64 -1.46
N ALA A 33 19.14 -7.70 -2.05
CA ALA A 33 19.38 -7.68 -3.49
C ALA A 33 18.08 -7.74 -4.31
N ALA A 34 17.03 -8.38 -3.79
CA ALA A 34 15.70 -8.35 -4.41
C ALA A 34 15.09 -6.95 -4.40
N ASP A 35 15.27 -6.24 -3.29
CA ASP A 35 14.78 -4.88 -3.05
C ASP A 35 15.55 -3.85 -3.88
N ASP A 36 16.88 -3.88 -3.83
CA ASP A 36 17.78 -3.04 -4.64
C ASP A 36 17.43 -3.12 -6.14
N ALA A 37 17.13 -4.33 -6.63
CA ALA A 37 16.73 -4.55 -8.02
C ALA A 37 15.37 -3.92 -8.34
N ALA A 38 14.42 -3.95 -7.40
CA ALA A 38 13.11 -3.33 -7.53
C ALA A 38 13.25 -1.80 -7.56
N VAL A 39 13.97 -1.24 -6.60
CA VAL A 39 14.26 0.20 -6.46
C VAL A 39 14.90 0.73 -7.74
N GLU A 40 15.96 0.10 -8.24
CA GLU A 40 16.66 0.53 -9.46
C GLU A 40 15.74 0.52 -10.68
N ALA A 41 14.97 -0.57 -10.86
CA ALA A 41 14.08 -0.73 -12.01
C ALA A 41 12.91 0.26 -11.98
N MET A 42 12.29 0.45 -10.80
CA MET A 42 11.23 1.43 -10.61
C MET A 42 11.75 2.85 -10.88
N ARG A 43 12.87 3.22 -10.26
CA ARG A 43 13.46 4.56 -10.39
C ARG A 43 13.80 4.90 -11.83
N ARG A 44 14.43 3.97 -12.55
CA ARG A 44 14.82 4.15 -13.94
C ARG A 44 13.61 4.35 -14.86
N THR A 45 12.48 3.71 -14.57
CA THR A 45 11.24 3.91 -15.33
C THR A 45 10.78 5.37 -15.25
N PHE A 46 10.91 6.00 -14.07
CA PHE A 46 10.49 7.39 -13.89
C PHE A 46 11.31 8.42 -14.67
N ASP A 47 12.55 8.14 -15.08
CA ASP A 47 13.38 9.10 -15.82
C ASP A 47 12.72 9.62 -17.10
N ASN A 48 11.85 8.81 -17.71
CA ASN A 48 11.22 9.12 -19.00
C ASN A 48 9.77 9.59 -18.88
N VAL A 49 9.21 9.63 -17.67
CA VAL A 49 7.82 10.04 -17.46
C VAL A 49 7.71 11.56 -17.64
N PRO A 50 6.73 12.08 -18.39
CA PRO A 50 6.60 13.51 -18.70
C PRO A 50 5.95 14.29 -17.55
N PHE A 51 6.61 14.32 -16.40
CA PHE A 51 6.15 14.98 -15.19
C PHE A 51 7.28 15.63 -14.39
N ASP A 52 6.90 16.53 -13.50
CA ASP A 52 7.71 16.99 -12.36
C ASP A 52 7.23 16.16 -11.17
N GLY A 53 7.91 15.05 -10.92
CA GLY A 53 7.60 14.09 -9.87
C GLY A 53 8.45 14.32 -8.63
N ARG A 54 7.92 13.93 -7.46
CA ARG A 54 8.64 13.94 -6.20
C ARG A 54 8.28 12.69 -5.39
N VAL A 55 9.27 12.07 -4.76
CA VAL A 55 9.04 11.01 -3.78
C VAL A 55 8.53 11.65 -2.49
N ALA A 56 7.26 11.43 -2.14
CA ALA A 56 6.69 11.85 -0.86
C ALA A 56 6.93 10.80 0.23
N ILE A 57 6.92 9.53 -0.15
CA ILE A 57 7.20 8.36 0.69
C ILE A 57 8.06 7.42 -0.17
N GLY A 58 9.15 6.89 0.38
CA GLY A 58 10.00 5.92 -0.32
C GLY A 58 10.95 5.20 0.63
N GLU A 59 12.11 4.78 0.13
CA GLU A 59 13.06 3.88 0.81
C GLU A 59 13.65 4.43 2.12
N GLY A 60 13.56 5.74 2.33
CA GLY A 60 14.03 6.40 3.54
C GLY A 60 14.52 7.82 3.29
N GLU A 61 15.25 8.34 4.26
CA GLU A 61 15.90 9.65 4.13
C GLU A 61 17.06 9.60 3.13
N ARG A 62 17.42 10.76 2.57
CA ARG A 62 18.48 10.87 1.55
C ARG A 62 19.84 10.29 1.97
N ASP A 63 20.16 10.37 3.26
CA ASP A 63 21.42 9.86 3.80
C ASP A 63 21.39 8.32 3.99
N GLU A 64 20.21 7.71 3.98
CA GLU A 64 19.97 6.29 4.24
C GLU A 64 19.64 5.52 2.95
N ALA A 65 19.02 6.17 1.97
CA ALA A 65 18.60 5.57 0.70
C ALA A 65 19.24 6.27 -0.51
N PRO A 66 20.01 5.55 -1.36
CA PRO A 66 20.68 6.15 -2.52
C PRO A 66 19.73 6.49 -3.68
N MET A 67 18.55 5.87 -3.73
CA MET A 67 17.50 6.04 -4.74
C MET A 67 16.14 5.97 -4.05
N LEU A 68 15.14 6.62 -4.64
CA LEU A 68 13.78 6.71 -4.12
C LEU A 68 13.71 7.22 -2.66
N TYR A 69 14.64 8.10 -2.30
CA TYR A 69 14.64 8.77 -1.00
C TYR A 69 13.56 9.86 -0.94
N ILE A 70 13.10 10.17 0.28
CA ILE A 70 12.10 11.21 0.51
C ILE A 70 12.59 12.56 -0.05
N GLY A 71 11.80 13.14 -0.94
CA GLY A 71 12.10 14.39 -1.63
C GLY A 71 12.91 14.25 -2.92
N GLU A 72 13.26 13.04 -3.36
CA GLU A 72 13.90 12.84 -4.66
C GLU A 72 12.99 13.36 -5.80
N GLU A 73 13.57 14.12 -6.73
CA GLU A 73 12.90 14.59 -7.94
C GLU A 73 12.92 13.50 -9.03
N LEU A 74 11.76 13.26 -9.64
CA LEU A 74 11.51 12.22 -10.64
C LEU A 74 10.97 12.84 -11.93
N GLY A 75 11.23 12.22 -13.07
CA GLY A 75 10.63 12.64 -14.34
C GLY A 75 11.51 13.45 -15.27
N SER A 76 11.11 13.46 -16.55
CA SER A 76 11.79 14.18 -17.62
C SER A 76 11.45 15.67 -17.67
N MET A 77 10.47 16.13 -16.88
CA MET A 77 9.96 17.51 -16.89
C MET A 77 10.14 18.24 -15.56
N VAL A 78 11.06 17.77 -14.69
CA VAL A 78 11.40 18.45 -13.43
C VAL A 78 11.75 19.91 -13.68
N GLY A 79 11.07 20.81 -12.95
CA GLY A 79 11.28 22.26 -13.05
C GLY A 79 10.75 22.91 -14.35
N VAL A 80 10.11 22.15 -15.25
CA VAL A 80 9.51 22.69 -16.48
C VAL A 80 8.16 23.34 -16.15
N ALA A 81 7.99 24.60 -16.54
CA ALA A 81 6.75 25.33 -16.32
C ALA A 81 5.55 24.64 -17.01
N GLY A 82 4.49 24.36 -16.23
CA GLY A 82 3.29 23.69 -16.71
C GLY A 82 3.37 22.15 -16.75
N ALA A 83 4.48 21.55 -16.29
CA ALA A 83 4.57 20.12 -16.09
C ALA A 83 3.56 19.65 -15.01
N PRO A 84 2.97 18.46 -15.16
CA PRO A 84 2.26 17.78 -14.08
C PRO A 84 3.11 17.69 -12.81
N GLN A 85 2.66 18.30 -11.71
CA GLN A 85 3.34 18.20 -10.41
C GLN A 85 2.72 17.09 -9.58
N ILE A 86 3.45 16.00 -9.42
CA ILE A 86 2.95 14.77 -8.80
C ILE A 86 3.85 14.40 -7.64
N ASP A 87 3.25 13.91 -6.58
CA ASP A 87 3.91 13.18 -5.51
C ASP A 87 3.63 11.68 -5.68
N ILE A 88 4.66 10.87 -5.41
CA ILE A 88 4.57 9.41 -5.40
C ILE A 88 4.95 8.88 -4.02
N ALA A 89 4.12 7.98 -3.49
CA ALA A 89 4.47 7.09 -2.41
C ALA A 89 4.83 5.73 -3.01
N VAL A 90 6.06 5.26 -2.80
CA VAL A 90 6.55 4.00 -3.39
C VAL A 90 6.87 2.97 -2.31
N ASP A 91 6.61 1.72 -2.63
CA ASP A 91 7.20 0.54 -1.99
C ASP A 91 7.59 -0.41 -3.14
N PRO A 92 8.82 -0.25 -3.68
CA PRO A 92 9.29 -0.98 -4.85
C PRO A 92 9.23 -2.50 -4.68
N LEU A 93 9.41 -3.02 -3.46
CA LEU A 93 9.23 -4.42 -3.13
C LEU A 93 8.60 -4.61 -1.75
N GLU A 94 7.28 -4.62 -1.72
CA GLU A 94 6.54 -5.02 -0.53
C GLU A 94 6.82 -6.50 -0.22
N CYS A 95 7.03 -6.79 1.06
CA CYS A 95 7.39 -8.12 1.57
C CYS A 95 8.72 -8.66 1.01
N THR A 96 9.82 -7.92 1.16
CA THR A 96 11.16 -8.35 0.73
C THR A 96 11.57 -9.75 1.24
N ASN A 97 11.20 -10.10 2.48
CA ASN A 97 11.40 -11.47 3.02
C ASN A 97 10.65 -12.52 2.18
N ASN A 98 9.39 -12.24 1.82
CA ASN A 98 8.56 -13.18 1.05
C ASN A 98 9.12 -13.37 -0.36
N CYS A 99 9.68 -12.32 -0.97
CA CYS A 99 10.41 -12.46 -2.22
C CYS A 99 11.62 -13.40 -2.03
N ALA A 100 12.49 -13.09 -1.06
CA ALA A 100 13.70 -13.85 -0.79
C ALA A 100 13.42 -15.35 -0.50
N ASP A 101 12.34 -15.65 0.20
CA ASP A 101 11.95 -17.01 0.59
C ASP A 101 10.96 -17.68 -0.39
N ASN A 102 10.57 -16.98 -1.46
CA ASN A 102 9.52 -17.42 -2.40
C ASN A 102 8.19 -17.77 -1.70
N GLN A 103 7.79 -16.92 -0.77
CA GLN A 103 6.51 -16.98 -0.08
C GLN A 103 5.49 -16.03 -0.74
N PRO A 104 4.17 -16.22 -0.49
CA PRO A 104 3.13 -15.43 -1.11
C PRO A 104 3.18 -13.91 -0.84
N ASN A 105 2.42 -13.14 -1.63
CA ASN A 105 2.06 -11.73 -1.39
C ASN A 105 3.17 -10.68 -1.53
N SER A 106 4.37 -11.04 -2.01
CA SER A 106 5.32 -9.99 -2.42
C SER A 106 4.83 -9.32 -3.70
N ILE A 107 4.77 -7.99 -3.70
CA ILE A 107 4.32 -7.15 -4.80
C ILE A 107 5.23 -5.93 -4.94
N ALA A 108 5.26 -5.32 -6.12
CA ALA A 108 5.76 -3.95 -6.29
C ALA A 108 4.56 -3.00 -6.30
N VAL A 109 4.62 -1.89 -5.57
CA VAL A 109 3.44 -1.04 -5.37
C VAL A 109 3.79 0.44 -5.25
N LEU A 110 2.85 1.29 -5.69
CA LEU A 110 2.92 2.74 -5.48
C LEU A 110 1.52 3.36 -5.42
N ALA A 111 1.46 4.55 -4.82
CA ALA A 111 0.37 5.51 -4.96
C ALA A 111 0.91 6.83 -5.54
N ALA A 112 0.13 7.48 -6.41
CA ALA A 112 0.48 8.78 -6.98
C ALA A 112 -0.71 9.74 -6.91
N ALA A 113 -0.44 11.01 -6.61
CA ALA A 113 -1.43 12.08 -6.54
C ALA A 113 -0.79 13.46 -6.80
N PRO A 114 -1.57 14.54 -6.99
CA PRO A 114 -1.02 15.88 -7.14
C PRO A 114 -0.12 16.23 -5.97
N ARG A 115 0.86 17.09 -6.23
CA ARG A 115 1.83 17.49 -5.22
C ARG A 115 1.16 18.05 -3.96
N GLY A 116 1.57 17.54 -2.81
CA GLY A 116 1.09 17.94 -1.49
C GLY A 116 -0.22 17.30 -1.05
N THR A 117 -0.78 16.36 -1.83
CA THR A 117 -2.05 15.71 -1.47
C THR A 117 -1.90 14.30 -0.90
N LEU A 118 -0.68 13.74 -0.87
CA LEU A 118 -0.37 12.55 -0.06
C LEU A 118 0.20 13.02 1.27
N LEU A 119 -0.19 12.39 2.38
CA LEU A 119 0.46 12.64 3.67
C LEU A 119 1.94 12.28 3.55
N HIS A 120 2.79 13.21 3.94
CA HIS A 120 4.21 12.97 4.15
C HIS A 120 4.37 12.17 5.45
N ALA A 121 4.07 10.87 5.39
CA ALA A 121 4.00 10.03 6.57
C ALA A 121 5.40 9.87 7.19
N PRO A 122 5.54 10.06 8.52
CA PRO A 122 6.77 9.76 9.21
C PRO A 122 7.01 8.25 9.21
N ASP A 123 8.28 7.84 9.18
CA ASP A 123 8.68 6.44 9.39
C ASP A 123 8.42 6.06 10.86
N CYS A 124 7.20 5.59 11.10
CA CYS A 124 6.65 5.15 12.36
C CYS A 124 5.63 4.03 12.10
N TYR A 125 5.02 3.51 13.16
CA TYR A 125 3.88 2.61 13.02
C TYR A 125 2.55 3.35 12.93
N MET A 126 1.53 2.65 12.45
CA MET A 126 0.15 3.09 12.39
C MET A 126 -0.75 1.92 12.77
N ASP A 127 -1.66 2.12 13.72
CA ASP A 127 -2.77 1.22 13.98
C ASP A 127 -3.85 1.43 12.91
N LYS A 128 -4.23 0.37 12.20
CA LYS A 128 -4.99 0.42 10.95
C LYS A 128 -6.29 -0.36 11.11
N LEU A 129 -7.37 0.22 10.60
CA LEU A 129 -8.62 -0.46 10.29
C LEU A 129 -8.92 -0.24 8.81
N ALA A 130 -9.13 -1.32 8.05
CA ALA A 130 -9.60 -1.23 6.67
C ALA A 130 -10.77 -2.17 6.43
N ALA A 131 -11.78 -1.73 5.67
CA ALA A 131 -12.93 -2.54 5.30
C ALA A 131 -13.59 -2.06 4.01
N GLY A 132 -14.42 -2.90 3.40
CA GLY A 132 -15.08 -2.61 2.13
C GLY A 132 -16.24 -1.60 2.23
N PRO A 133 -16.79 -1.16 1.08
CA PRO A 133 -17.83 -0.13 1.01
C PRO A 133 -19.06 -0.43 1.89
N ALA A 134 -19.43 -1.70 2.02
CA ALA A 134 -20.55 -2.11 2.86
C ALA A 134 -20.36 -1.71 4.34
N LEU A 135 -19.12 -1.77 4.85
CA LEU A 135 -18.79 -1.50 6.24
C LEU A 135 -18.35 -0.05 6.49
N ALA A 136 -18.22 0.77 5.44
CA ALA A 136 -17.48 2.03 5.52
C ALA A 136 -18.03 3.05 6.54
N ASP A 137 -19.35 3.08 6.72
CA ASP A 137 -20.03 3.96 7.68
C ASP A 137 -20.36 3.28 9.02
N HIS A 138 -19.91 2.04 9.21
CA HIS A 138 -20.32 1.19 10.33
C HIS A 138 -19.17 0.81 11.26
N VAL A 139 -17.94 0.72 10.76
CA VAL A 139 -16.77 0.35 11.56
C VAL A 139 -15.91 1.57 11.86
N SER A 140 -15.22 1.55 13.01
CA SER A 140 -14.26 2.59 13.36
C SER A 140 -13.16 2.05 14.27
N LEU A 141 -11.94 2.53 14.08
CA LEU A 141 -10.79 2.20 14.92
C LEU A 141 -11.06 2.57 16.39
N ASP A 142 -11.80 3.66 16.64
CA ASP A 142 -12.20 4.09 17.99
C ASP A 142 -13.25 3.19 18.64
N GLY A 143 -13.95 2.37 17.86
CA GLY A 143 -14.96 1.44 18.37
C GLY A 143 -14.34 0.21 19.07
N GLY A 144 -13.10 -0.13 18.73
CA GLY A 144 -12.45 -1.35 19.21
C GLY A 144 -12.99 -2.63 18.56
N VAL A 145 -12.37 -3.76 18.91
CA VAL A 145 -12.56 -5.05 18.21
C VAL A 145 -14.00 -5.57 18.31
N ALA A 146 -14.57 -5.60 19.52
CA ALA A 146 -15.90 -6.16 19.74
C ALA A 146 -17.00 -5.37 19.00
N TYR A 147 -16.91 -4.05 19.01
CA TYR A 147 -17.83 -3.18 18.28
C TYR A 147 -17.75 -3.45 16.78
N ASN A 148 -16.54 -3.43 16.20
CA ASN A 148 -16.38 -3.61 14.76
C ASN A 148 -16.87 -4.99 14.28
N ILE A 149 -16.68 -6.05 15.06
CA ILE A 149 -17.23 -7.38 14.77
C ILE A 149 -18.76 -7.37 14.83
N GLU A 150 -19.36 -6.75 15.85
CA GLU A 150 -20.82 -6.64 15.96
C GLU A 150 -21.43 -5.85 14.79
N GLN A 151 -20.76 -4.77 14.36
CA GLN A 151 -21.18 -3.99 13.19
C GLN A 151 -21.06 -4.80 11.90
N ALA A 152 -19.96 -5.55 11.73
CA ALA A 152 -19.80 -6.44 10.58
C ALA A 152 -20.89 -7.53 10.54
N MET A 153 -21.18 -8.17 11.67
CA MET A 153 -22.28 -9.15 11.78
C MET A 153 -23.62 -8.54 11.36
N HIS A 154 -23.92 -7.33 11.84
CA HIS A 154 -25.18 -6.67 11.54
C HIS A 154 -25.33 -6.29 10.05
N VAL A 155 -24.28 -5.73 9.46
CA VAL A 155 -24.29 -5.25 8.08
C VAL A 155 -24.23 -6.39 7.06
N LEU A 156 -23.43 -7.42 7.35
CA LEU A 156 -23.25 -8.58 6.47
C LEU A 156 -24.31 -9.67 6.70
N ASP A 157 -25.21 -9.48 7.67
CA ASP A 157 -26.24 -10.45 8.08
C ASP A 157 -25.64 -11.85 8.36
N CYS A 158 -24.59 -11.86 9.17
CA CYS A 158 -23.81 -13.06 9.48
C CYS A 158 -23.53 -13.22 10.98
N GLU A 159 -23.07 -14.40 11.37
CA GLU A 159 -22.67 -14.68 12.75
C GLU A 159 -21.20 -14.27 12.97
N ALA A 160 -20.78 -14.11 14.23
CA ALA A 160 -19.41 -13.73 14.54
C ALA A 160 -18.38 -14.65 13.86
N GLY A 161 -18.67 -15.96 13.83
CA GLY A 161 -17.84 -16.99 13.21
C GLY A 161 -17.68 -16.88 11.69
N ASP A 162 -18.45 -16.03 11.01
CA ASP A 162 -18.35 -15.77 9.58
C ASP A 162 -17.53 -14.50 9.27
N VAL A 163 -17.31 -13.63 10.26
CA VAL A 163 -16.50 -12.42 10.10
C VAL A 163 -15.02 -12.78 10.03
N ARG A 164 -14.36 -12.43 8.93
CA ARG A 164 -12.96 -12.75 8.63
C ARG A 164 -12.10 -11.51 8.78
N ILE A 165 -11.23 -11.53 9.77
CA ILE A 165 -10.29 -10.43 10.06
C ILE A 165 -8.88 -10.87 9.70
N VAL A 166 -8.18 -10.06 8.91
CA VAL A 166 -6.76 -10.24 8.61
C VAL A 166 -5.91 -9.32 9.48
N ALA A 167 -4.75 -9.80 9.93
CA ALA A 167 -3.78 -9.03 10.72
C ALA A 167 -2.35 -9.55 10.50
N LEU A 168 -1.34 -8.71 10.71
CA LEU A 168 0.07 -9.15 10.68
C LEU A 168 0.39 -10.04 11.90
N ASP A 169 1.11 -11.14 11.69
CA ASP A 169 1.56 -12.04 12.75
C ASP A 169 2.74 -11.43 13.52
N ARG A 170 2.44 -10.69 14.58
CA ARG A 170 3.43 -9.96 15.37
C ARG A 170 3.09 -10.07 16.84
N GLU A 171 4.10 -10.13 17.69
CA GLU A 171 3.90 -10.20 19.15
C GLU A 171 3.08 -9.01 19.70
N ARG A 172 3.23 -7.82 19.10
CA ARG A 172 2.46 -6.61 19.44
C ARG A 172 0.95 -6.76 19.22
N HIS A 173 0.49 -7.76 18.47
CA HIS A 173 -0.92 -8.02 18.22
C HIS A 173 -1.50 -9.15 19.09
N ASN A 174 -0.74 -9.69 20.04
CA ASN A 174 -1.22 -10.80 20.87
C ASN A 174 -2.54 -10.50 21.61
N ASP A 175 -2.76 -9.24 22.04
CA ASP A 175 -4.00 -8.85 22.69
C ASP A 175 -5.14 -8.66 21.68
N LEU A 176 -4.89 -8.00 20.54
CA LEU A 176 -5.81 -7.96 19.40
C LEU A 176 -6.28 -9.37 19.00
N PHE A 177 -5.37 -10.33 18.91
CA PHE A 177 -5.69 -11.70 18.54
C PHE A 177 -6.58 -12.39 19.56
N LYS A 178 -6.38 -12.14 20.86
CA LYS A 178 -7.24 -12.67 21.92
C LYS A 178 -8.62 -12.05 21.84
N GLU A 179 -8.73 -10.74 21.61
CA GLU A 179 -10.01 -10.04 21.49
C GLU A 179 -10.82 -10.56 20.31
N ILE A 180 -10.22 -10.67 19.12
CA ILE A 180 -10.88 -11.21 17.92
C ILE A 180 -11.40 -12.63 18.17
N ARG A 181 -10.55 -13.51 18.71
CA ARG A 181 -10.92 -14.90 19.00
C ARG A 181 -11.98 -15.02 20.09
N THR A 182 -11.96 -14.12 21.08
CA THR A 182 -12.96 -14.09 22.15
C THR A 182 -14.31 -13.62 21.64
N ALA A 183 -14.33 -12.65 20.71
CA ALA A 183 -15.52 -12.21 20.02
C ALA A 183 -16.08 -13.26 19.03
N GLY A 184 -15.29 -14.28 18.69
CA GLY A 184 -15.72 -15.42 17.88
C GLY A 184 -15.44 -15.30 16.38
N ALA A 185 -14.76 -14.24 15.95
CA ALA A 185 -14.40 -14.02 14.55
C ALA A 185 -13.21 -14.88 14.07
N GLN A 186 -13.13 -15.09 12.77
CA GLN A 186 -12.03 -15.81 12.13
C GLN A 186 -10.83 -14.87 11.99
N LEU A 187 -9.70 -15.24 12.60
CA LEU A 187 -8.45 -14.51 12.50
C LEU A 187 -7.52 -15.17 11.47
N HIS A 188 -7.17 -14.41 10.44
CA HIS A 188 -6.19 -14.77 9.42
C HIS A 188 -4.90 -13.99 9.64
N LEU A 189 -3.77 -14.70 9.66
CA LEU A 189 -2.47 -14.11 9.95
C LEU A 189 -1.63 -14.01 8.67
N LEU A 190 -1.05 -12.83 8.45
CA LEU A 190 -0.07 -12.57 7.40
C LEU A 190 1.34 -12.46 8.00
N GLY A 191 2.30 -13.15 7.41
CA GLY A 191 3.71 -13.02 7.80
C GLY A 191 4.25 -11.62 7.50
N ASP A 192 3.96 -11.08 6.32
CA ASP A 192 4.23 -9.71 5.88
C ASP A 192 3.10 -9.29 4.91
N GLY A 193 2.98 -8.00 4.62
CA GLY A 193 2.15 -7.49 3.52
C GLY A 193 0.76 -7.00 3.90
N ASP A 194 0.70 -5.95 4.72
CA ASP A 194 -0.58 -5.38 5.15
C ASP A 194 -1.22 -4.43 4.12
N VAL A 195 -0.52 -3.98 3.07
CA VAL A 195 -1.15 -3.28 1.93
C VAL A 195 -2.07 -4.24 1.19
N SER A 196 -1.53 -5.41 0.83
CA SER A 196 -2.32 -6.51 0.24
C SER A 196 -3.48 -6.91 1.17
N GLY A 197 -3.23 -7.00 2.48
CA GLY A 197 -4.27 -7.28 3.48
C GLY A 197 -5.38 -6.23 3.53
N ALA A 198 -5.03 -4.94 3.50
CA ALA A 198 -5.97 -3.82 3.54
C ALA A 198 -6.86 -3.80 2.29
N ILE A 199 -6.26 -3.98 1.11
CA ILE A 199 -7.00 -3.95 -0.15
C ILE A 199 -7.90 -5.17 -0.29
N TRP A 200 -7.43 -6.36 0.13
CA TRP A 200 -8.28 -7.54 0.20
C TRP A 200 -9.48 -7.35 1.12
N ALA A 201 -9.32 -6.73 2.29
CA ALA A 201 -10.43 -6.43 3.19
C ALA A 201 -11.40 -5.38 2.62
N ALA A 202 -10.92 -4.52 1.73
CA ALA A 202 -11.73 -3.46 1.14
C ALA A 202 -12.53 -3.89 -0.10
N LYS A 203 -12.15 -5.00 -0.76
CA LYS A 203 -12.77 -5.43 -2.02
C LYS A 203 -13.86 -6.46 -1.80
N ASP A 204 -14.95 -6.34 -2.54
CA ASP A 204 -16.09 -7.29 -2.49
C ASP A 204 -15.68 -8.73 -2.90
N ASP A 205 -14.70 -8.88 -3.81
CA ASP A 205 -14.14 -10.17 -4.21
C ASP A 205 -12.96 -10.62 -3.34
N GLY A 206 -12.68 -9.88 -2.26
CA GLY A 206 -11.62 -10.17 -1.31
C GLY A 206 -11.97 -11.28 -0.32
N PRO A 207 -10.95 -11.98 0.22
CA PRO A 207 -11.16 -13.08 1.16
C PRO A 207 -11.43 -12.65 2.60
N PHE A 208 -11.36 -11.35 2.92
CA PHE A 208 -11.47 -10.82 4.28
C PHE A 208 -12.50 -9.70 4.34
N ASP A 209 -13.09 -9.49 5.52
CA ASP A 209 -14.08 -8.45 5.74
C ASP A 209 -13.44 -7.20 6.37
N MET A 210 -12.39 -7.37 7.18
CA MET A 210 -11.64 -6.28 7.80
C MET A 210 -10.14 -6.60 7.94
N LEU A 211 -9.28 -5.59 7.78
CA LEU A 211 -7.91 -5.58 8.30
C LEU A 211 -7.92 -4.87 9.65
N MET A 212 -7.25 -5.43 10.66
CA MET A 212 -7.02 -4.76 11.94
C MET A 212 -5.57 -4.89 12.41
N GLY A 213 -5.05 -3.84 13.03
CA GLY A 213 -3.81 -3.86 13.80
C GLY A 213 -2.73 -2.92 13.28
N ILE A 214 -1.54 -3.07 13.86
CA ILE A 214 -0.43 -2.13 13.74
C ILE A 214 0.56 -2.58 12.66
N GLY A 215 0.69 -1.76 11.63
CA GLY A 215 1.69 -1.86 10.56
C GLY A 215 2.48 -0.56 10.42
N ALA A 216 3.29 -0.43 9.37
CA ALA A 216 4.05 0.79 9.11
C ALA A 216 3.19 1.90 8.47
N ALA A 217 3.41 3.15 8.87
CA ALA A 217 2.61 4.29 8.46
C ALA A 217 2.73 4.64 6.96
N PRO A 218 3.92 4.60 6.34
CA PRO A 218 4.09 4.81 4.89
C PRO A 218 3.14 3.96 4.02
N GLU A 219 3.08 2.65 4.30
CA GLU A 219 2.23 1.67 3.63
C GLU A 219 0.73 1.92 3.91
N GLY A 220 0.42 2.55 5.05
CA GLY A 220 -0.91 3.06 5.36
C GLY A 220 -1.40 4.10 4.36
N VAL A 221 -0.53 5.00 3.89
CA VAL A 221 -0.88 6.03 2.88
C VAL A 221 -1.16 5.40 1.51
N ILE A 222 -0.34 4.41 1.12
CA ILE A 222 -0.54 3.64 -0.12
C ILE A 222 -1.90 2.90 -0.05
N SER A 223 -2.15 2.19 1.06
CA SER A 223 -3.38 1.45 1.32
C SER A 223 -4.62 2.36 1.31
N ALA A 224 -4.54 3.50 2.00
CA ALA A 224 -5.61 4.48 2.06
C ALA A 224 -5.97 5.03 0.67
N THR A 225 -4.97 5.30 -0.17
CA THR A 225 -5.19 5.74 -1.56
C THR A 225 -5.94 4.70 -2.37
N ALA A 226 -5.54 3.42 -2.27
CA ALA A 226 -6.24 2.32 -2.92
C ALA A 226 -7.70 2.21 -2.44
N ILE A 227 -7.92 2.26 -1.12
CA ILE A 227 -9.23 2.08 -0.50
C ILE A 227 -10.18 3.23 -0.82
N LEU A 228 -9.67 4.46 -0.96
CA LEU A 228 -10.47 5.57 -1.49
C LEU A 228 -11.02 5.21 -2.87
N GLY A 229 -10.21 4.62 -3.76
CA GLY A 229 -10.67 4.22 -5.09
C GLY A 229 -11.59 3.00 -5.11
N VAL A 230 -11.49 2.12 -4.12
CA VAL A 230 -12.47 1.03 -3.93
C VAL A 230 -13.78 1.56 -3.33
N GLY A 231 -13.74 2.69 -2.60
CA GLY A 231 -14.89 3.24 -1.89
C GLY A 231 -15.12 2.63 -0.51
N GLY A 232 -14.10 1.98 0.06
CA GLY A 232 -14.14 1.42 1.41
C GLY A 232 -13.77 2.45 2.48
N VAL A 233 -13.51 1.95 3.69
CA VAL A 233 -13.00 2.74 4.81
C VAL A 233 -11.56 2.35 5.13
N PHE A 234 -10.74 3.37 5.40
CA PHE A 234 -9.45 3.22 6.03
C PHE A 234 -9.36 4.25 7.16
N GLU A 235 -9.03 3.77 8.36
CA GLU A 235 -8.72 4.59 9.52
C GLU A 235 -7.35 4.21 10.07
N GLY A 236 -6.58 5.22 10.45
CA GLY A 236 -5.23 5.09 10.95
C GLY A 236 -5.00 5.91 12.21
N ARG A 237 -4.14 5.44 13.11
CA ARG A 237 -3.60 6.24 14.22
C ARG A 237 -2.11 6.01 14.32
N LEU A 238 -1.31 7.08 14.32
CA LEU A 238 0.15 6.96 14.41
C LEU A 238 0.53 6.35 15.76
N VAL A 239 1.52 5.46 15.73
CA VAL A 239 2.06 4.75 16.88
C VAL A 239 3.57 4.91 16.86
N PHE A 240 4.10 5.63 17.84
CA PHE A 240 5.53 5.91 17.94
C PHE A 240 6.26 4.88 18.78
N ARG A 241 7.43 4.47 18.32
CA ARG A 241 8.30 3.52 19.04
C ARG A 241 9.22 4.22 20.05
N SER A 242 9.38 5.53 19.95
CA SER A 242 10.24 6.34 20.81
C SER A 242 9.87 7.83 20.74
N ASP A 243 10.27 8.59 21.76
CA ASP A 243 10.10 10.06 21.80
C ASP A 243 10.84 10.77 20.64
N GLU A 244 11.92 10.18 20.12
CA GLU A 244 12.66 10.72 18.96
C GLU A 244 11.84 10.59 17.66
N GLU A 245 11.16 9.46 17.48
CA GLU A 245 10.27 9.23 16.34
C GLU A 245 9.07 10.17 16.38
N GLU A 246 8.49 10.39 17.57
CA GLU A 246 7.41 11.35 17.81
C GLU A 246 7.86 12.79 17.52
N ALA A 247 9.01 13.21 18.05
CA ALA A 247 9.56 14.54 17.78
C ALA A 247 9.87 14.78 16.29
N ARG A 248 10.36 13.74 15.58
CA ARG A 248 10.52 13.80 14.12
C ARG A 248 9.17 13.97 13.42
N ALA A 249 8.17 13.18 13.82
CA ALA A 249 6.82 13.27 13.28
C ALA A 249 6.18 14.65 13.48
N GLU A 250 6.38 15.32 14.63
CA GLU A 250 5.90 16.70 14.88
C GLU A 250 6.44 17.71 13.87
N THR A 251 7.63 17.49 13.34
CA THR A 251 8.23 18.39 12.32
C THR A 251 7.78 18.07 10.90
N MET A 252 7.37 16.82 10.63
CA MET A 252 6.92 16.37 9.31
C MET A 252 5.42 16.58 9.11
N VAL A 253 4.63 16.30 10.15
CA VAL A 253 3.18 16.36 10.16
C VAL A 253 2.76 17.58 10.97
N ASN A 254 2.33 18.63 10.27
CA ASN A 254 1.87 19.88 10.88
C ASN A 254 0.40 19.77 11.35
N ASP A 255 0.10 18.75 12.16
CA ASP A 255 -1.24 18.40 12.66
C ASP A 255 -1.15 17.59 13.98
N ASP A 256 -2.28 17.27 14.60
CA ASP A 256 -2.35 16.39 15.79
C ASP A 256 -1.97 14.95 15.42
N LEU A 257 -0.80 14.50 15.88
CA LEU A 257 -0.28 13.15 15.62
C LEU A 257 -1.15 12.04 16.22
N THR A 258 -1.88 12.32 17.30
CA THR A 258 -2.63 11.33 18.08
C THR A 258 -4.05 11.12 17.58
N ARG A 259 -4.49 11.96 16.63
CA ARG A 259 -5.85 11.92 16.08
C ARG A 259 -6.09 10.67 15.25
N LEU A 260 -7.37 10.43 14.99
CA LEU A 260 -7.81 9.46 13.99
C LEU A 260 -7.62 10.07 12.58
N TRP A 261 -6.84 9.40 11.76
CA TRP A 261 -6.58 9.73 10.36
C TRP A 261 -7.51 8.91 9.48
N LYS A 262 -8.34 9.57 8.68
CA LYS A 262 -9.19 8.91 7.68
C LYS A 262 -8.44 8.77 6.37
N ALA A 263 -8.92 7.90 5.50
CA ALA A 263 -8.35 7.72 4.16
C ALA A 263 -8.16 9.06 3.40
N GLY A 264 -9.15 9.95 3.49
CA GLY A 264 -9.12 11.29 2.89
C GLY A 264 -8.16 12.28 3.56
N ASP A 265 -7.67 12.00 4.77
CA ASP A 265 -6.58 12.76 5.39
C ASP A 265 -5.22 12.31 4.88
N LEU A 266 -5.07 11.01 4.58
CA LEU A 266 -3.84 10.39 4.09
C LEU A 266 -3.64 10.62 2.58
N CYS A 267 -4.74 10.67 1.82
CA CYS A 267 -4.76 11.05 0.42
C CYS A 267 -5.93 12.00 0.17
N GLN A 268 -5.63 13.29 -0.01
CA GLN A 268 -6.59 14.38 -0.08
C GLN A 268 -7.15 14.64 -1.49
N SER A 269 -6.68 13.89 -2.49
CA SER A 269 -7.05 14.11 -3.90
C SER A 269 -7.89 12.96 -4.45
N GLU A 270 -8.93 13.32 -5.21
CA GLU A 270 -9.65 12.37 -6.05
C GLU A 270 -8.91 12.04 -7.36
N ASP A 271 -8.02 12.93 -7.83
CA ASP A 271 -7.12 12.67 -8.97
C ASP A 271 -5.89 11.88 -8.48
N ALA A 272 -6.13 10.72 -7.90
CA ALA A 272 -5.09 9.85 -7.37
C ALA A 272 -5.22 8.43 -7.93
N VAL A 273 -4.11 7.72 -7.97
CA VAL A 273 -4.02 6.36 -8.49
C VAL A 273 -3.18 5.49 -7.57
N PHE A 274 -3.57 4.23 -7.48
CA PHE A 274 -2.76 3.16 -6.91
C PHE A 274 -2.42 2.18 -8.03
N ALA A 275 -1.18 1.71 -8.07
CA ALA A 275 -0.72 0.69 -9.00
C ALA A 275 0.06 -0.39 -8.24
N ALA A 276 -0.18 -1.66 -8.57
CA ALA A 276 0.55 -2.80 -8.03
C ALA A 276 0.82 -3.86 -9.09
N ALA A 277 1.93 -4.59 -8.96
CA ALA A 277 2.26 -5.75 -9.78
C ALA A 277 2.75 -6.91 -8.90
N GLY A 278 2.29 -8.14 -9.21
CA GLY A 278 2.62 -9.33 -8.42
C GLY A 278 4.06 -9.81 -8.65
N VAL A 279 4.84 -9.96 -7.57
CA VAL A 279 6.18 -10.57 -7.61
C VAL A 279 6.09 -12.06 -7.30
N CYS A 280 5.54 -12.41 -6.14
CA CYS A 280 5.22 -13.78 -5.75
C CYS A 280 3.70 -14.01 -5.84
N ASP A 281 3.28 -15.26 -6.10
CA ASP A 281 1.85 -15.60 -6.15
C ASP A 281 1.16 -15.25 -4.82
N GLY A 282 0.02 -14.53 -4.88
CA GLY A 282 -0.69 -14.08 -3.68
C GLY A 282 -1.86 -13.17 -4.01
N TYR A 283 -1.84 -11.95 -3.50
CA TYR A 283 -2.78 -10.87 -3.85
C TYR A 283 -2.91 -10.67 -5.37
N LEU A 284 -1.78 -10.68 -6.07
CA LEU A 284 -1.71 -10.80 -7.52
C LEU A 284 -0.89 -12.04 -7.88
N PRO A 285 -1.13 -12.68 -9.05
CA PRO A 285 -0.25 -13.72 -9.54
C PRO A 285 1.17 -13.17 -9.75
N GLY A 286 2.19 -13.95 -9.43
CA GLY A 286 3.58 -13.54 -9.56
C GLY A 286 4.03 -13.47 -11.02
N VAL A 287 5.08 -12.67 -11.28
CA VAL A 287 5.70 -12.58 -12.61
C VAL A 287 6.09 -13.96 -13.13
N LYS A 288 5.77 -14.26 -14.39
CA LYS A 288 6.22 -15.47 -15.09
C LYS A 288 7.31 -15.11 -16.08
N ILE A 289 8.42 -15.86 -16.06
CA ILE A 289 9.54 -15.68 -16.98
C ILE A 289 9.73 -17.00 -17.71
N ASP A 290 9.27 -17.08 -18.96
CA ASP A 290 9.35 -18.29 -19.79
C ASP A 290 9.56 -17.95 -21.28
N GLY A 291 10.23 -18.84 -22.01
CA GLY A 291 10.31 -18.77 -23.47
C GLY A 291 10.87 -17.47 -24.07
N GLY A 292 11.64 -16.69 -23.31
CA GLY A 292 12.13 -15.37 -23.72
C GLY A 292 11.13 -14.22 -23.54
N PHE A 293 10.07 -14.46 -22.77
CA PHE A 293 9.05 -13.47 -22.41
C PHE A 293 8.90 -13.34 -20.89
N THR A 294 8.47 -12.17 -20.45
CA THR A 294 7.93 -11.91 -19.13
C THR A 294 6.42 -11.72 -19.24
N THR A 295 5.67 -12.26 -18.28
CA THR A 295 4.25 -11.96 -18.09
C THR A 295 4.06 -11.38 -16.69
N THR A 296 3.53 -10.17 -16.62
CA THR A 296 3.17 -9.47 -15.38
C THR A 296 1.66 -9.48 -15.17
N PHE A 297 1.24 -9.44 -13.92
CA PHE A 297 -0.16 -9.32 -13.50
C PHE A 297 -0.25 -8.11 -12.58
N ASN A 298 -1.01 -7.10 -13.01
CA ASN A 298 -1.07 -5.83 -12.33
C ASN A 298 -2.50 -5.39 -12.03
N GLU A 299 -2.64 -4.50 -11.06
CA GLU A 299 -3.89 -3.87 -10.67
C GLU A 299 -3.70 -2.35 -10.62
N LEU A 300 -4.58 -1.62 -11.29
CA LEU A 300 -4.70 -0.17 -11.22
C LEU A 300 -6.02 0.20 -10.56
N ILE A 301 -5.95 1.08 -9.57
CA ILE A 301 -7.13 1.67 -8.93
C ILE A 301 -7.11 3.18 -9.17
N ASP A 302 -8.15 3.70 -9.81
CA ASP A 302 -8.36 5.14 -10.08
C ASP A 302 -9.37 5.69 -9.09
N VAL A 303 -8.94 6.61 -8.23
CA VAL A 303 -9.75 7.16 -7.13
C VAL A 303 -10.94 7.97 -7.66
N SER A 304 -10.75 8.71 -8.76
CA SER A 304 -11.78 9.57 -9.34
C SER A 304 -12.90 8.76 -9.99
N LYS A 305 -12.54 7.64 -10.63
CA LYS A 305 -13.49 6.78 -11.34
C LYS A 305 -14.11 5.71 -10.46
N LYS A 306 -13.59 5.54 -9.24
CA LYS A 306 -13.89 4.39 -8.36
C LYS A 306 -13.76 3.07 -9.11
N SER A 307 -12.67 2.93 -9.89
CA SER A 307 -12.49 1.80 -10.80
C SER A 307 -11.26 0.99 -10.44
N VAL A 308 -11.41 -0.33 -10.44
CA VAL A 308 -10.34 -1.30 -10.26
C VAL A 308 -10.17 -2.07 -11.57
N VAL A 309 -8.98 -2.05 -12.15
CA VAL A 309 -8.66 -2.75 -13.39
C VAL A 309 -7.50 -3.69 -13.14
N ARG A 310 -7.70 -4.99 -13.36
CA ARG A 310 -6.63 -5.98 -13.40
C ARG A 310 -6.24 -6.27 -14.84
N SER A 311 -4.95 -6.32 -15.12
CA SER A 311 -4.42 -6.64 -16.45
C SER A 311 -3.35 -7.72 -16.38
N GLU A 312 -3.21 -8.44 -17.50
CA GLU A 312 -2.11 -9.38 -17.76
C GLU A 312 -1.33 -8.84 -18.96
N GLU A 313 -0.03 -8.62 -18.80
CA GLU A 313 0.81 -8.04 -19.84
C GLU A 313 2.01 -8.92 -20.14
N ARG A 314 2.18 -9.27 -21.42
CA ARG A 314 3.28 -10.13 -21.87
C ARG A 314 4.26 -9.32 -22.73
N ARG A 315 5.53 -9.32 -22.36
CA ARG A 315 6.62 -8.60 -23.02
C ARG A 315 7.80 -9.52 -23.33
N PRO A 316 8.60 -9.25 -24.37
CA PRO A 316 9.91 -9.88 -24.52
C PRO A 316 10.82 -9.52 -23.33
N VAL A 317 11.68 -10.45 -22.91
CA VAL A 317 12.75 -10.22 -21.91
C VAL A 317 13.78 -9.24 -22.44
#